data_AF-A0A7J3IH65-F1
#
_entry.id   AF-A0A7J3IH65-F1
#
_cell.length_a   1.000
_cell.length_b   1.000
_cell.length_c   1.000
_cell.angle_alpha   90.00
_cell.angle_beta   90.00
_cell.angle_gamma   90.00
#
_symmetry.space_group_name_H-M   'P 1'
#
loop_
_entity.id
_entity.type
_entity.pdbx_description
1 polymer ?
#
loop_
_entity_poly.entity_id
_entity_poly.type
_entity_poly.pdbx_seq_one_letter_code
_entity_poly.pdbx_strand_id
1 'polypeptide(L)' 'PPLLLVVAEKGFVMCGFLNIEAAERLGVAAAMVSGVKTFEDVLNAEVKAATTKAKSLGIQPGMRGAEALTRML' A
#
# COMPACT_ATOMS: atom_id res chain seq x y z
N PRO A 1 -4.37 4.52 -17.28
CA PRO A 1 -3.40 3.99 -16.29
C PRO A 1 -3.84 2.61 -15.79
N PRO A 2 -2.92 1.68 -15.48
CA PRO A 2 -3.28 0.35 -14.98
C PRO A 2 -3.75 0.40 -13.52
N LEU A 3 -4.63 -0.53 -13.16
CA LEU A 3 -4.97 -0.84 -11.77
C LEU A 3 -4.03 -1.94 -11.29
N LEU A 4 -3.21 -1.64 -10.28
CA LEU A 4 -2.22 -2.56 -9.73
C LEU A 4 -2.47 -2.72 -8.23
N LEU A 5 -2.48 -3.98 -7.79
CA LEU A 5 -2.70 -4.39 -6.42
C LEU A 5 -1.77 -5.56 -6.12
N VAL A 6 -1.03 -5.49 -5.02
CA VAL A 6 -0.23 -6.60 -4.49
C VAL A 6 -0.76 -6.92 -3.10
N VAL A 7 -1.23 -8.17 -2.93
CA VAL A 7 -1.86 -8.64 -1.70
C VAL A 7 -0.85 -9.44 -0.88
N ALA A 8 -0.81 -9.19 0.42
CA ALA A 8 -0.08 -9.92 1.44
C ALA A 8 -1.08 -10.52 2.47
N GLU A 9 -0.59 -11.30 3.44
CA GLU A 9 -1.46 -12.03 4.38
C GLU A 9 -2.35 -11.09 5.23
N LYS A 10 -1.81 -9.96 5.67
CA LYS A 10 -2.48 -9.03 6.58
C LYS A 10 -3.06 -7.80 5.88
N GLY A 11 -2.78 -7.59 4.60
CA GLY A 11 -3.08 -6.34 3.91
C GLY A 11 -2.65 -6.29 2.44
N PHE A 12 -2.61 -5.09 1.86
CA PHE A 12 -2.18 -4.90 0.47
C PHE A 12 -1.54 -3.53 0.20
N VAL A 13 -0.77 -3.47 -0.89
CA VAL A 13 -0.30 -2.23 -1.51
C VAL A 13 -1.00 -2.05 -2.84
N MET A 14 -1.57 -0.86 -3.10
CA MET A 14 -2.31 -0.56 -4.33
C MET A 14 -1.82 0.74 -4.97
N CYS A 15 -1.98 0.85 -6.29
CA CYS A 15 -1.72 2.08 -7.02
C CYS A 15 -2.69 3.21 -6.61
N GLY A 16 -2.49 4.40 -7.18
CA GLY A 16 -3.26 5.61 -6.84
C GLY A 16 -4.76 5.59 -7.13
N PHE A 17 -5.32 4.48 -7.62
CA PHE A 17 -6.77 4.26 -7.67
C PHE A 17 -7.35 3.87 -6.30
N LEU A 18 -6.51 3.56 -5.31
CA LEU A 18 -6.97 3.30 -3.95
C LEU A 18 -7.55 4.56 -3.32
N ASN A 19 -8.82 4.48 -2.89
CA ASN A 19 -9.39 5.44 -1.96
C ASN A 19 -8.96 5.05 -0.52
N ILE A 20 -7.99 5.77 0.03
CA ILE A 20 -7.43 5.46 1.35
C ILE A 20 -8.46 5.67 2.48
N GLU A 21 -9.37 6.63 2.35
CA GLU A 21 -10.42 6.90 3.35
C GLU A 21 -11.44 5.76 3.39
N ALA A 22 -11.79 5.19 2.24
CA ALA A 22 -12.65 4.01 2.17
C ALA A 22 -11.97 2.80 2.83
N ALA A 23 -10.69 2.57 2.56
CA ALA A 23 -9.91 1.51 3.20
C ALA A 23 -9.81 1.70 4.73
N GLU A 24 -9.66 2.94 5.19
CA GLU A 24 -9.68 3.30 6.61
C GLU A 24 -11.00 2.91 7.29
N ARG A 25 -12.13 3.29 6.68
CA ARG A 25 -13.48 2.96 7.20
C ARG A 25 -13.74 1.45 7.25
N LEU A 26 -13.17 0.69 6.32
CA LEU A 26 -13.27 -0.76 6.29
C LEU A 26 -12.31 -1.46 7.27
N GLY A 27 -11.39 -0.74 7.90
CA GLY A 27 -10.43 -1.31 8.85
C GLY A 27 -9.50 -2.35 8.21
N VAL A 28 -9.13 -2.16 6.94
CA VAL A 28 -8.17 -3.01 6.22
C VAL A 28 -6.77 -2.42 6.30
N ALA A 29 -5.74 -3.26 6.38
CA ALA A 29 -4.37 -2.77 6.31
C ALA A 29 -4.03 -2.51 4.84
N ALA A 30 -4.07 -1.25 4.44
CA ALA A 30 -3.75 -0.82 3.09
C ALA A 30 -2.69 0.28 3.07
N ALA A 31 -1.83 0.24 2.05
CA ALA A 31 -0.89 1.29 1.69
C ALA A 31 -1.03 1.65 0.20
N MET A 32 -0.85 2.93 -0.13
CA MET A 32 -1.01 3.48 -1.47
C MET A 32 0.33 3.95 -2.04
N VAL A 33 0.63 3.57 -3.27
CA VAL A 33 1.73 4.13 -4.08
C VAL A 33 1.16 4.86 -5.30
N SER A 34 1.92 5.76 -5.93
CA SER A 34 1.46 6.53 -7.09
C SER A 34 2.52 6.58 -8.20
N GLY A 35 2.10 6.93 -9.43
CA GLY A 35 3.01 7.02 -10.58
C GLY A 35 3.48 5.67 -11.16
N VAL A 36 2.87 4.56 -10.73
CA VAL A 36 3.28 3.19 -11.08
C VAL A 36 2.54 2.65 -12.30
N LYS A 37 3.23 1.84 -13.13
CA LYS A 37 2.67 1.15 -14.31
C LYS A 37 2.94 -0.36 -14.31
N THR A 38 3.91 -0.82 -13.53
CA THR A 38 4.29 -2.23 -13.39
C THR A 38 4.34 -2.65 -11.91
N PHE A 39 4.41 -3.95 -11.64
CA PHE A 39 4.63 -4.45 -10.28
C PHE A 39 6.01 -4.06 -9.74
N GLU A 40 7.03 -4.01 -10.60
CA GLU A 40 8.36 -3.52 -10.21
C GLU A 40 8.31 -2.06 -9.75
N ASP A 41 7.53 -1.21 -10.42
CA ASP A 41 7.28 0.15 -9.95
C ASP A 41 6.62 0.16 -8.57
N VAL A 42 5.63 -0.71 -8.32
CA VAL A 42 4.96 -0.81 -7.01
C VAL A 42 5.94 -1.17 -5.90
N LEU A 43 6.84 -2.14 -6.15
CA LEU A 43 7.83 -2.58 -5.17
C LEU A 43 8.86 -1.49 -4.86
N ASN A 44 9.19 -0.65 -5.85
CA ASN A 44 10.21 0.38 -5.74
C ASN A 44 9.67 1.76 -5.32
N ALA A 45 8.40 2.05 -5.57
CA ALA A 45 7.76 3.31 -5.25
C ALA A 45 7.61 3.51 -3.73
N GLU A 46 7.61 4.77 -3.33
CA GLU A 46 7.32 5.16 -1.96
C GLU A 46 5.82 5.11 -1.66
N VAL A 47 5.49 4.58 -0.49
CA VAL A 47 4.16 4.69 0.10
C VAL A 47 3.82 6.17 0.31
N LYS A 48 2.73 6.61 -0.29
CA LYS A 48 2.20 7.97 -0.16
C LYS A 48 1.16 8.10 0.95
N ALA A 49 0.39 7.04 1.20
CA ALA A 49 -0.57 6.99 2.28
C ALA A 49 -0.68 5.57 2.84
N ALA A 50 -0.99 5.45 4.12
CA ALA A 50 -1.25 4.18 4.78
C ALA A 50 -2.40 4.35 5.77
N THR A 51 -3.26 3.34 5.83
CA THR A 51 -4.34 3.26 6.82
C THR A 51 -3.79 3.15 8.24
N THR A 52 -4.59 3.47 9.26
CA THR A 52 -4.19 3.33 10.68
C THR A 52 -3.83 1.88 11.00
N LYS A 53 -4.55 0.90 10.45
CA LYS A 53 -4.23 -0.52 10.61
C LYS A 53 -2.92 -0.91 9.93
N ALA A 54 -2.60 -0.34 8.77
CA ALA A 54 -1.27 -0.53 8.17
C ALA A 54 -0.16 0.10 9.03
N LYS A 55 -0.41 1.28 9.60
CA LYS A 55 0.54 1.96 10.50
C LYS A 55 0.82 1.18 11.78
N SER A 56 -0.18 0.47 12.33
CA SER A 56 0.04 -0.39 13.50
C SER A 56 0.90 -1.62 13.21
N LEU A 57 1.05 -2.01 11.93
CA LEU A 57 2.02 -3.01 11.47
C LEU A 57 3.43 -2.41 11.20
N GLY A 58 3.61 -1.12 11.49
CA GLY A 58 4.87 -0.42 11.30
C GLY A 58 5.06 0.22 9.94
N ILE A 59 4.02 0.30 9.10
CA ILE A 59 4.10 0.89 7.76
C ILE A 59 3.94 2.40 7.84
N GLN A 60 4.84 3.15 7.23
CA GLN A 60 4.80 4.62 7.22
C GLN A 60 4.90 5.17 5.80
N PRO A 61 4.31 6.35 5.52
CA PRO A 61 4.61 7.08 4.30
C PRO A 61 6.13 7.28 4.13
N GLY A 62 6.62 7.16 2.90
CA GLY A 62 8.04 7.19 2.55
C GLY A 62 8.73 5.82 2.52
N MET A 63 8.14 4.76 3.08
CA MET A 63 8.67 3.40 2.94
C MET A 63 8.55 2.90 1.49
N ARG A 64 9.46 2.02 1.07
CA ARG A 64 9.32 1.35 -0.24
C ARG A 64 8.14 0.37 -0.20
N GLY A 65 7.44 0.20 -1.32
CA GLY A 65 6.33 -0.75 -1.42
C GLY A 65 6.72 -2.17 -1.01
N ALA A 66 7.93 -2.63 -1.34
CA ALA A 66 8.46 -3.91 -0.91
C ALA A 66 8.62 -4.02 0.63
N GLU A 67 9.06 -2.96 1.29
CA GLU A 67 9.18 -2.93 2.76
C GLU A 67 7.79 -2.98 3.40
N ALA A 68 6.83 -2.21 2.86
CA ALA A 68 5.44 -2.22 3.33
C ALA A 68 4.81 -3.61 3.20
N LEU A 69 4.99 -4.28 2.06
CA LEU A 69 4.51 -5.65 1.86
C LEU A 69 5.13 -6.63 2.85
N THR A 70 6.43 -6.50 3.13
CA THR A 70 7.14 -7.36 4.10
C THR A 70 6.55 -7.22 5.51
N ARG A 71 6.07 -6.02 5.88
CA ARG A 71 5.37 -5.78 7.17
C ARG A 71 3.94 -6.33 7.21
N MET A 72 3.38 -6.69 6.04
CA MET A 72 2.05 -7.25 5.89
C MET A 72 2.04 -8.77 5.63
N LEU A 73 3.20 -9.42 5.52
CA LEU A 73 3.32 -10.86 5.75
C LEU A 73 3.04 -11.12 7.23
#